data_AF-J3KD77-F1
#
_entry.id   AF-J3KD77-F1
#
_cell.length_a   1.000
_cell.length_b   1.000
_cell.length_c   1.000
_cell.angle_alpha   90.00
_cell.angle_beta   90.00
_cell.angle_gamma   90.00
#
_symmetry.space_group_name_H-M   'P 1'
#
loop_
_entity.id
_entity.type
_entity.pdbx_description
1 polymer ?
#
loop_
_entity_poly.entity_id
_entity_poly.type
_entity_poly.pdbx_seq_one_letter_code
_entity_poly.pdbx_strand_id
1 'polypeptide(L)'
;MPVYFNNKAVSTGRDLLHTLIKMGETAKSHLDGIINNAGIIMPVYFNNFQHQATKNASLITDFNIFYTLNKLNIIIIMHDFELNLRNGFFNFIKENKYTKDLQDSQD
;
A
#
# COMPACT_ATOMS: atom_id res chain seq x y z
N MET A 1 4.95 -3.93 31.92
CA MET A 1 5.33 -5.31 31.52
C MET A 1 5.97 -5.25 30.14
N PRO A 2 7.13 -5.89 29.91
CA PRO A 2 7.70 -6.04 28.57
C PRO A 2 6.80 -6.94 27.72
N VAL A 3 6.55 -6.53 26.47
CA VAL A 3 5.83 -7.34 25.48
C VAL A 3 6.88 -8.18 24.73
N TYR A 4 6.64 -9.47 24.55
CA TYR A 4 7.57 -10.35 23.84
C TYR A 4 6.98 -10.76 22.48
N PHE A 5 7.79 -10.69 21.43
CA PHE A 5 7.47 -11.22 20.09
C PHE A 5 8.64 -12.09 19.63
N ASN A 6 8.38 -13.33 19.20
CA ASN A 6 9.41 -14.32 18.82
C ASN A 6 10.58 -14.40 19.83
N ASN A 7 10.24 -14.55 21.12
CA ASN A 7 11.18 -14.68 22.24
C ASN A 7 12.14 -13.49 22.44
N LYS A 8 11.84 -12.32 21.86
CA LYS A 8 12.58 -11.08 22.07
C LYS A 8 11.70 -10.08 22.80
N ALA A 9 12.27 -9.39 23.79
CA ALA A 9 11.60 -8.28 24.45
C ALA A 9 11.47 -7.13 23.45
N VAL A 10 10.23 -6.77 23.12
CA VAL A 10 9.89 -5.71 22.19
C VAL A 10 9.50 -4.47 22.96
N SER A 11 10.21 -3.37 22.68
CA SER A 11 9.81 -2.03 23.10
C SER A 11 9.03 -1.43 21.94
N THR A 12 7.70 -1.45 22.05
CA THR A 12 6.77 -1.09 20.97
C THR A 12 7.10 0.25 20.31
N GLY A 13 7.60 1.24 21.05
CA GLY A 13 8.01 2.53 20.49
C GLY A 13 9.34 2.49 19.72
N ARG A 14 10.38 1.81 20.26
CA ARG A 14 11.71 1.78 19.63
C ARG A 14 11.77 0.88 18.40
N ASP A 15 11.12 -0.27 18.45
CA ASP A 15 11.17 -1.24 17.36
C ASP A 15 10.35 -0.77 16.14
N LEU A 16 9.23 -0.09 16.39
CA LEU A 16 8.43 0.57 15.35
C LEU A 16 9.22 1.70 14.68
N LEU A 17 9.89 2.54 15.48
CA LEU A 17 10.71 3.63 14.95
C LEU A 17 11.84 3.09 14.05
N HIS A 18 12.58 2.09 14.52
CA HIS A 18 13.65 1.46 13.75
C HIS A 18 13.15 0.88 12.42
N THR A 19 11.95 0.29 12.42
CA THR A 19 11.33 -0.26 11.21
C THR A 19 10.96 0.85 10.21
N LEU A 20 10.36 1.95 10.68
CA LEU A 20 10.01 3.08 9.82
C LEU A 20 11.23 3.77 9.20
N ILE A 21 12.31 3.92 9.96
CA ILE A 21 13.59 4.47 9.44
C ILE A 21 14.08 3.60 8.28
N LYS A 22 14.15 2.28 8.50
CA LYS A 22 14.64 1.35 7.47
C LYS A 22 13.75 1.31 6.23
N MET A 23 12.43 1.40 6.40
CA MET A 23 11.49 1.52 5.27
C MET A 23 11.73 2.80 4.47
N GLY A 24 11.94 3.93 5.17
CA GLY A 24 12.28 5.20 4.54
C GLY A 24 13.60 5.15 3.77
N GLU A 25 14.66 4.60 4.38
CA GLU A 25 15.97 4.43 3.73
C GLU A 25 15.88 3.54 2.48
N THR A 26 15.17 2.41 2.58
CA THR A 26 14.98 1.48 1.45
C THR A 26 14.28 2.17 0.29
N ALA A 27 13.23 2.93 0.58
CA ALA A 27 12.47 3.61 -0.47
C ALA A 27 13.24 4.82 -1.04
N LYS A 28 14.00 5.56 -0.23
CA LYS A 28 14.92 6.63 -0.71
C LYS A 28 15.99 6.05 -1.65
N SER A 29 16.59 4.91 -1.28
CA SER A 29 17.57 4.23 -2.12
C SER A 29 16.97 3.69 -3.42
N HIS A 30 15.71 3.25 -3.41
CA HIS A 30 15.06 2.71 -4.60
C HIS A 30 14.60 3.80 -5.58
N LEU A 31 14.15 4.94 -5.06
CA LEU A 31 13.62 6.05 -5.86
C LEU A 31 14.66 7.16 -6.16
N ASP A 32 15.87 7.04 -5.60
CA ASP A 32 16.95 8.04 -5.67
C ASP A 32 16.46 9.47 -5.35
N GLY A 33 15.66 9.60 -4.29
CA GLY A 33 14.94 10.83 -3.99
C GLY A 33 14.47 10.96 -2.53
N ILE A 34 14.02 12.16 -2.17
CA ILE A 34 13.51 12.46 -0.83
C ILE A 34 12.05 12.05 -0.73
N ILE A 35 11.72 11.25 0.29
CA ILE A 35 10.35 10.87 0.60
C ILE A 35 9.80 11.80 1.66
N ASN A 36 8.89 12.68 1.27
CA ASN A 36 8.25 13.63 2.18
C ASN A 36 6.96 13.07 2.79
N ASN A 37 6.25 12.20 2.06
CA ASN A 37 4.93 11.71 2.43
C ASN A 37 4.83 10.20 2.20
N ALA A 38 4.14 9.52 3.10
CA ALA A 38 3.87 8.09 3.00
C ALA A 38 2.41 7.77 3.32
N GLY A 39 1.88 6.75 2.66
CA GLY A 39 0.64 6.09 3.03
C GLY A 39 0.95 4.83 3.83
N ILE A 40 0.26 4.62 4.96
CA ILE A 40 0.42 3.39 5.76
C ILE A 40 -0.92 2.68 5.94
N ILE A 41 -0.87 1.35 5.85
CA ILE A 41 -2.00 0.46 6.12
C ILE A 41 -1.94 0.05 7.58
N MET A 42 -3.01 0.32 8.33
CA MET A 42 -3.11 -0.09 9.72
C MET A 42 -4.24 -1.10 9.94
N PRO A 43 -4.10 -2.02 10.90
CA PRO A 43 -5.16 -2.97 11.19
C PRO A 43 -6.37 -2.30 11.86
N VAL A 44 -7.57 -2.81 11.58
CA VAL A 44 -8.85 -2.28 12.12
C VAL A 44 -8.91 -2.32 13.64
N TYR A 45 -8.20 -3.27 14.25
CA TYR A 45 -8.18 -3.46 15.69
C TYR A 45 -7.20 -2.52 16.41
N PHE A 46 -6.47 -1.66 15.69
CA PHE A 46 -5.66 -0.63 16.34
C PHE A 46 -6.55 0.46 16.91
N ASN A 47 -6.27 0.87 18.14
CA ASN A 47 -6.97 1.98 18.76
C ASN A 47 -6.33 3.33 18.38
N ASN A 48 -7.04 4.43 18.65
CA ASN A 48 -6.59 5.78 18.30
C ASN A 48 -5.18 6.12 18.84
N PHE A 49 -4.82 5.61 20.03
CA PHE A 49 -3.49 5.83 20.59
C PHE A 49 -2.40 5.13 19.78
N GLN A 50 -2.64 3.92 19.32
CA GLN A 50 -1.69 3.18 18.48
C GLN A 50 -1.57 3.80 17.08
N HIS A 51 -2.66 4.31 16.51
CA HIS A 51 -2.64 5.13 15.30
C HIS A 51 -1.80 6.39 15.48
N GLN A 52 -2.01 7.10 16.59
CA GLN A 52 -1.25 8.32 16.89
C GLN A 52 0.22 8.04 17.16
N ALA A 53 0.56 6.94 17.86
CA ALA A 53 1.93 6.53 18.08
C ALA A 53 2.66 6.26 16.75
N THR A 54 1.98 5.66 15.77
CA THR A 54 2.54 5.41 14.44
C THR A 54 2.76 6.71 13.67
N LYS A 55 1.80 7.66 13.73
CA LYS A 55 1.96 9.01 13.15
C LYS A 55 3.09 9.82 13.79
N ASN A 56 3.20 9.77 15.11
CA ASN A 56 4.26 10.47 15.82
C ASN A 56 5.63 9.87 15.50
N ALA A 57 5.72 8.55 15.35
CA ALA A 57 6.94 7.89 14.95
C ALA A 57 7.39 8.29 13.53
N SER A 58 6.46 8.51 12.59
CA SER A 58 6.83 8.96 11.24
C SER A 58 7.40 10.38 11.21
N LEU A 59 6.90 11.28 12.06
CA LEU A 59 7.45 12.63 12.20
C LEU A 59 8.91 12.61 12.67
N ILE A 60 9.31 11.59 13.44
CA ILE A 60 10.69 11.40 13.89
C ILE A 60 11.57 10.86 12.75
N THR A 61 10.99 10.21 11.74
CA THR A 61 11.69 9.64 10.58
C THR A 61 11.70 10.55 9.36
N ASP A 62 11.43 11.85 9.55
CA ASP A 62 11.42 12.89 8.52
C ASP A 62 10.47 12.64 7.33
N PHE A 63 9.37 11.90 7.54
CA PHE A 63 8.30 11.79 6.55
C PHE A 63 6.92 11.83 7.21
N ASN A 64 5.95 12.44 6.52
CA ASN A 64 4.59 12.56 7.02
C ASN A 64 3.72 11.36 6.60
N ILE A 65 2.96 10.79 7.54
CA ILE A 65 1.88 9.86 7.19
C ILE A 65 0.64 10.66 6.81
N PHE A 66 0.35 10.75 5.51
CA PHE A 66 -0.74 11.57 4.98
C PHE A 66 -2.11 10.90 5.15
N TYR A 67 -2.15 9.58 5.02
CA TYR A 67 -3.36 8.81 5.17
C TYR A 67 -3.07 7.48 5.86
N THR A 68 -4.01 7.07 6.70
CA THR A 68 -4.05 5.73 7.25
C THR A 68 -5.25 5.03 6.68
N LEU A 69 -5.01 3.94 5.94
CA LEU A 69 -6.07 3.14 5.36
C LEU A 69 -6.25 1.84 6.13
N ASN A 70 -7.50 1.38 6.19
CA ASN A 70 -7.83 0.05 6.65
C ASN A 70 -7.41 -0.98 5.58
N LYS A 71 -6.78 -2.07 6.01
CA LYS A 71 -6.44 -3.21 5.15
C LYS A 71 -7.61 -3.73 4.31
N LEU A 72 -8.80 -3.86 4.90
CA LEU A 72 -9.98 -4.35 4.18
C LEU A 72 -10.40 -3.40 3.06
N ASN A 73 -10.36 -2.09 3.31
CA ASN A 73 -10.72 -1.09 2.29
C ASN A 73 -9.75 -1.14 1.10
N ILE A 74 -8.44 -1.28 1.36
CA ILE A 74 -7.45 -1.39 0.28
C ILE A 74 -7.64 -2.66 -0.53
N ILE A 75 -7.94 -3.80 0.10
CA ILE A 75 -8.18 -5.06 -0.61
C ILE A 75 -9.36 -4.89 -1.57
N ILE A 76 -10.44 -4.25 -1.12
CA ILE A 76 -11.61 -3.99 -1.96
C ILE A 76 -11.25 -3.07 -3.13
N ILE A 77 -10.52 -1.97 -2.87
CA ILE A 77 -10.09 -1.02 -3.92
C ILE A 77 -9.17 -1.72 -4.94
N MET A 78 -8.22 -2.52 -4.50
CA MET A 78 -7.32 -3.26 -5.38
C MET A 78 -8.08 -4.27 -6.24
N HIS A 79 -9.00 -5.02 -5.64
CA HIS A 79 -9.79 -6.00 -6.35
C HIS A 79 -10.71 -5.35 -7.38
N ASP A 80 -11.37 -4.24 -7.03
CA ASP A 80 -12.20 -3.47 -7.96
C ASP A 80 -11.38 -2.91 -9.12
N PHE A 81 -10.20 -2.35 -8.83
CA PHE A 81 -9.27 -1.86 -9.84
C PHE A 81 -8.82 -2.99 -10.80
N GLU A 82 -8.46 -4.16 -10.28
CA GLU A 82 -8.06 -5.31 -11.07
C GLU A 82 -9.19 -5.79 -12.00
N LEU A 83 -10.42 -5.86 -11.49
CA LEU A 83 -11.58 -6.22 -12.30
C LEU A 83 -11.84 -5.20 -13.41
N ASN A 84 -11.73 -3.91 -13.13
CA ASN A 84 -11.91 -2.85 -14.12
C ASN A 84 -10.85 -2.92 -15.23
N LEU A 85 -9.58 -3.14 -14.89
CA LEU A 85 -8.52 -3.35 -15.88
C LEU A 85 -8.77 -4.59 -16.74
N ARG A 86 -9.14 -5.70 -16.10
CA ARG A 86 -9.46 -6.95 -16.78
C ARG A 86 -10.63 -6.77 -17.75
N ASN A 87 -11.71 -6.13 -17.31
CA ASN A 87 -12.89 -5.88 -18.15
C ASN A 87 -12.55 -4.97 -19.33
N GLY A 88 -11.77 -3.91 -19.11
CA GLY A 88 -11.28 -3.03 -20.18
C GLY A 88 -10.48 -3.79 -21.23
N PHE A 89 -9.56 -4.68 -20.79
CA PHE A 89 -8.78 -5.53 -21.70
C PHE A 89 -9.67 -6.51 -22.48
N PHE A 90 -10.63 -7.17 -21.82
CA PHE A 90 -11.56 -8.07 -22.51
C PHE A 90 -12.40 -7.35 -23.57
N ASN A 91 -12.89 -6.14 -23.27
CA ASN A 91 -13.65 -5.34 -24.22
C ASN A 91 -12.78 -4.93 -25.42
N PHE A 92 -11.54 -4.49 -25.18
CA PHE A 92 -10.60 -4.16 -26.26
C PHE A 92 -10.34 -5.35 -27.20
N ILE A 93 -10.07 -6.54 -26.64
CA ILE A 93 -9.85 -7.76 -27.45
C ILE A 93 -11.11 -8.15 -28.23
N LYS A 94 -12.28 -8.02 -27.59
CA LYS A 94 -13.57 -8.29 -28.22
C LYS A 94 -13.76 -7.39 -29.44
N GLU A 95 -13.64 -6.08 -29.29
CA GLU A 95 -13.80 -5.10 -30.38
C GLU A 95 -12.82 -5.34 -31.54
N ASN A 96 -11.56 -5.65 -31.25
CA ASN A 96 -10.56 -5.96 -32.28
C ASN A 96 -10.79 -7.30 -32.99
N LYS A 97 -11.49 -8.24 -32.35
CA LYS A 97 -11.89 -9.50 -32.99
C LYS A 97 -13.09 -9.30 -33.91
N TYR A 98 -14.13 -8.60 -33.44
CA TYR A 98 -15.30 -8.28 -34.27
C TYR A 98 -14.94 -7.49 -35.53
N THR A 99 -13.98 -6.56 -35.43
CA THR A 99 -13.53 -5.77 -36.58
C THR A 99 -12.76 -6.60 -37.60
N LYS A 100 -11.96 -7.59 -37.16
CA LYS A 100 -11.31 -8.55 -38.06
C LYS A 100 -12.30 -9.49 -38.73
N ASP A 101 -13.24 -10.03 -37.95
CA ASP A 101 -14.27 -10.95 -38.46
C ASP A 101 -15.16 -10.27 -39.53
N LEU A 102 -15.41 -8.96 -39.41
CA LEU A 102 -16.12 -8.18 -40.43
C LEU A 102 -15.29 -7.98 -41.71
N GLN A 103 -13.99 -7.77 -41.58
CA GLN A 103 -13.07 -7.59 -42.72
C GLN A 103 -12.96 -8.90 -43.52
N ASP A 104 -12.80 -10.03 -42.83
CA ASP A 104 -12.65 -11.35 -43.44
C ASP A 104 -13.97 -11.90 -44.06
N SER A 105 -15.12 -11.30 -43.71
CA SER A 105 -16.43 -11.66 -44.29
C SER A 105 -16.79 -10.89 -45.57
N GLN A 106 -16.02 -9.87 -45.93
CA GLN A 106 -16.23 -9.06 -47.14
C GLN A 106 -15.32 -9.45 -48.31
N ASP A 107 -14.41 -10.40 -48.11
CA ASP A 107 -13.56 -11.05 -49.13
C ASP A 107 -14.09 -12.45 -49.50
#